data_AF-A0A1A9QBW0-F1
#
_entry.id   AF-A0A1A9QBW0-F1
#
_cell.length_a   1.000
_cell.length_b   1.000
_cell.length_c   1.000
_cell.angle_alpha   90.00
_cell.angle_beta   90.00
_cell.angle_gamma   90.00
#
_symmetry.space_group_name_H-M   'P 1'
#
loop_
_entity.id
_entity.type
_entity.pdbx_description
1 polymer ?
#
loop_
_entity_poly.entity_id
_entity_poly.type
_entity_poly.pdbx_seq_one_letter_code
_entity_poly.pdbx_strand_id
1 'polypeptide(L)'
;MTSIKTFSIGISLITGVVGIAGAVAYSKDLFNSNIQISELLRKNNKHDLLDVYGMNNSKDWDEVWEKYMEETGNKWNIPSEEGMLAVNAPTAFKEICRKKAQEKIKSTSDQKYQDVIKYCSKPKQPK
;
A
#
# COMPACT_ATOMS: atom_id res chain seq x y z
N MET A 1 31.70 26.52 39.28
CA MET A 1 30.53 25.80 38.75
C MET A 1 30.30 26.28 37.32
N THR A 2 30.48 25.34 36.40
CA THR A 2 30.15 25.26 34.97
C THR A 2 30.01 26.55 34.15
N SER A 3 31.09 26.82 33.40
CA SER A 3 31.17 27.70 32.23
C SER A 3 30.35 27.09 31.08
N ILE A 4 29.35 27.82 30.58
CA ILE A 4 28.53 27.42 29.43
C ILE A 4 29.29 27.82 28.16
N LYS A 5 29.93 26.85 27.52
CA LYS A 5 30.56 27.02 26.22
C LYS A 5 29.48 27.08 25.14
N THR A 6 29.31 28.24 24.51
CA THR A 6 28.59 28.40 23.24
C THR A 6 29.23 27.52 22.16
N PHE A 7 28.51 26.50 21.71
CA PHE A 7 28.87 25.73 20.51
C PHE A 7 28.24 26.40 19.30
N SER A 8 29.07 27.14 18.56
CA SER A 8 28.77 27.59 17.20
C SER A 8 28.62 26.36 16.30
N ILE A 9 27.42 26.13 15.75
CA ILE A 9 27.25 25.18 14.64
C ILE A 9 27.72 25.91 13.39
N GLY A 10 28.99 25.69 13.04
CA GLY A 10 29.60 26.21 11.83
C GLY A 10 28.92 25.64 10.59
N ILE A 11 28.28 26.52 9.82
CA ILE A 11 27.89 26.23 8.43
C ILE A 11 29.18 26.39 7.60
N SER A 12 29.96 25.33 7.46
CA SER A 12 31.05 25.30 6.49
C SER A 12 30.45 25.08 5.10
N LEU A 13 30.24 26.18 4.37
CA LEU A 13 29.99 26.17 2.93
C LEU A 13 31.27 25.68 2.23
N ILE A 14 31.35 24.39 1.92
CA ILE A 14 32.36 23.88 1.00
C ILE A 14 31.99 24.31 -0.42
N THR A 15 32.68 25.33 -0.94
CA THR A 15 32.66 25.69 -2.35
C THR A 15 33.40 24.61 -3.14
N GLY A 16 32.67 23.60 -3.62
CA GLY A 16 33.13 22.67 -4.65
C GLY A 16 32.20 22.76 -5.85
N VAL A 17 32.66 23.37 -6.94
CA VAL A 17 31.93 23.42 -8.21
C VAL A 17 32.02 22.04 -8.87
N VAL A 18 30.88 21.36 -9.01
CA VAL A 18 30.56 20.46 -10.12
C VAL A 18 29.07 20.66 -10.41
N GLY A 19 28.75 21.12 -11.62
CA GLY A 19 27.38 21.45 -12.01
C GLY A 19 26.49 20.21 -12.10
N ILE A 20 25.46 20.17 -11.26
CA ILE A 20 24.26 19.37 -11.49
C ILE A 20 23.06 20.30 -11.38
N ALA A 21 22.49 20.65 -12.53
CA ALA A 21 21.14 21.22 -12.57
C ALA A 21 20.17 20.11 -12.12
N GLY A 22 19.80 20.12 -10.84
CA GLY A 22 18.93 19.09 -10.28
C GLY A 22 18.85 19.18 -8.77
N ALA A 23 18.31 20.30 -8.24
CA ALA A 23 17.84 20.34 -6.87
C ALA A 23 16.64 19.39 -6.74
N VAL A 24 16.89 18.13 -6.38
CA VAL A 24 15.84 17.25 -5.87
C VAL A 24 15.57 17.62 -4.42
N ALA A 25 14.85 18.72 -4.23
CA ALA A 25 14.08 18.96 -3.02
C ALA A 25 12.91 17.97 -2.99
N TYR A 26 13.21 16.68 -2.78
CA TYR A 26 12.19 15.65 -2.60
C TYR A 26 11.54 15.84 -1.22
N SER A 27 10.52 16.70 -1.22
CA SER A 27 9.25 16.50 -0.53
C SER A 27 9.35 16.05 0.93
N LYS A 28 9.63 16.98 1.85
CA LYS A 28 9.24 16.82 3.26
C LYS A 28 7.72 16.99 3.48
N ASP A 29 7.00 17.59 2.53
CA ASP A 29 5.55 17.86 2.65
C ASP A 29 4.63 16.75 2.10
N LEU A 30 5.13 15.80 1.32
CA LEU A 30 4.28 14.75 0.73
C LEU A 30 3.93 13.61 1.71
N PHE A 31 4.69 13.47 2.81
CA PHE A 31 4.60 12.29 3.69
C PHE A 31 3.78 12.50 4.98
N ASN A 32 3.19 13.68 5.19
CA ASN A 32 2.37 13.95 6.38
C ASN A 32 0.85 13.74 6.16
N SER A 33 0.45 13.36 4.95
CA SER A 33 -0.95 13.14 4.60
C SER A 33 -1.27 11.64 4.62
N ASN A 34 -2.23 11.26 5.47
CA ASN A 34 -2.80 9.90 5.48
C ASN A 34 -3.65 9.71 4.20
N ILE A 35 -3.11 9.04 3.18
CA ILE A 35 -3.77 8.81 1.88
C ILE A 35 -4.49 7.45 1.91
N GLN A 36 -5.69 7.38 1.34
CA GLN A 36 -6.41 6.10 1.22
C GLN A 36 -5.69 5.16 0.24
N ILE A 37 -5.63 3.87 0.59
CA ILE A 37 -4.99 2.84 -0.24
C ILE A 37 -5.58 2.80 -1.66
N SER A 38 -6.90 2.86 -1.78
CA SER A 38 -7.60 2.89 -3.08
C SER A 38 -7.17 4.07 -3.97
N GLU A 39 -6.91 5.24 -3.38
CA GLU A 39 -6.44 6.41 -4.10
C GLU A 39 -4.99 6.22 -4.60
N LEU A 40 -4.13 5.61 -3.78
CA LEU A 40 -2.76 5.27 -4.16
C LEU A 40 -2.71 4.24 -5.29
N LEU A 41 -3.55 3.19 -5.22
CA LEU A 41 -3.67 2.20 -6.29
C LEU A 41 -4.09 2.85 -7.61
N ARG A 42 -5.11 3.71 -7.58
CA ARG A 42 -5.58 4.45 -8.76
C ARG A 42 -4.48 5.32 -9.36
N LYS A 43 -3.66 5.98 -8.53
CA LYS A 43 -2.52 6.80 -8.98
C LYS A 43 -1.39 5.96 -9.59
N ASN A 44 -1.11 4.78 -9.03
CA ASN A 44 0.01 3.93 -9.44
C ASN A 44 -0.21 3.25 -10.81
N ASN A 45 -1.45 3.22 -11.33
CA ASN A 45 -1.80 2.77 -12.69
C ASN A 45 -1.30 1.37 -13.12
N LYS A 46 -0.87 0.52 -12.19
CA LYS A 46 -0.40 -0.86 -12.47
C LYS A 46 -1.41 -1.93 -12.10
N HIS A 47 -2.28 -1.63 -11.13
CA HIS A 47 -3.25 -2.56 -10.59
C HIS A 47 -4.60 -1.86 -10.46
N ASP A 48 -5.67 -2.62 -10.63
CA ASP A 48 -7.03 -2.22 -10.33
C ASP A 48 -7.58 -3.05 -9.18
N LEU A 49 -8.26 -2.39 -8.24
CA LEU A 49 -8.99 -3.09 -7.19
C LEU A 49 -10.09 -3.93 -7.83
N LEU A 50 -10.23 -5.16 -7.34
CA LEU A 50 -11.34 -6.02 -7.74
C LEU A 50 -12.65 -5.41 -7.24
N ASP A 51 -13.65 -5.36 -8.12
CA ASP A 51 -14.97 -4.89 -7.75
C ASP A 51 -15.67 -5.95 -6.88
N VAL A 52 -16.02 -5.54 -5.67
CA VAL A 52 -16.73 -6.35 -4.67
C VAL A 52 -18.11 -6.78 -5.18
N TYR A 53 -18.76 -5.94 -5.99
CA TYR A 53 -20.11 -6.18 -6.53
C TYR A 53 -20.11 -6.61 -8.00
N GLY A 54 -18.92 -6.75 -8.61
CA GLY A 54 -18.78 -7.08 -10.02
C GLY A 54 -19.12 -8.55 -10.29
N MET A 55 -20.21 -8.80 -11.02
CA MET A 55 -20.62 -10.15 -11.44
C MET A 55 -19.57 -10.90 -12.28
N ASN A 56 -18.67 -10.19 -12.95
CA ASN A 56 -17.69 -10.77 -13.88
C ASN A 56 -16.31 -11.02 -13.26
N ASN A 57 -16.10 -10.73 -11.97
CA ASN A 57 -14.79 -10.87 -11.32
C ASN A 57 -14.68 -12.14 -10.46
N SER A 58 -15.59 -13.11 -10.57
CA SER A 58 -15.58 -14.30 -9.69
C SER A 58 -14.23 -15.02 -9.75
N LYS A 59 -13.74 -15.32 -10.95
CA LYS A 59 -12.46 -16.00 -11.15
C LYS A 59 -11.28 -15.21 -10.56
N ASP A 60 -11.25 -13.89 -10.77
CA ASP A 60 -10.17 -13.05 -10.23
C ASP A 60 -10.22 -13.03 -8.69
N TRP A 61 -11.41 -13.01 -8.11
CA TRP A 61 -11.60 -13.09 -6.67
C TRP A 61 -11.15 -14.44 -6.11
N ASP A 62 -11.49 -15.53 -6.79
CA ASP A 62 -11.13 -16.89 -6.40
C ASP A 62 -9.59 -17.06 -6.43
N GLU A 63 -8.92 -16.54 -7.45
CA GLU A 63 -7.45 -16.55 -7.57
C GLU A 63 -6.77 -15.81 -6.41
N VAL A 64 -7.20 -14.58 -6.10
CA VAL A 64 -6.56 -13.80 -5.03
C VAL A 64 -6.93 -14.34 -3.64
N TRP A 65 -8.06 -15.01 -3.50
CA TRP A 65 -8.46 -15.72 -2.27
C TRP A 65 -7.58 -16.95 -2.03
N GLU A 66 -7.42 -17.80 -3.05
CA GLU A 66 -6.54 -18.98 -2.99
C GLU A 66 -5.13 -18.57 -2.57
N LYS A 67 -4.58 -17.56 -3.26
CA LYS A 67 -3.27 -17.00 -2.95
C LYS A 67 -3.16 -16.45 -1.53
N TYR A 68 -4.19 -15.74 -1.07
CA TYR A 68 -4.25 -15.21 0.28
C TYR A 68 -4.23 -16.33 1.33
N MET A 69 -4.99 -17.40 1.10
CA MET A 69 -5.05 -18.54 2.00
C MET A 69 -3.75 -19.33 2.02
N GLU A 70 -3.15 -19.61 0.85
CA GLU A 70 -1.88 -20.31 0.71
C GLU A 70 -0.74 -19.58 1.44
N GLU A 71 -0.64 -18.27 1.22
CA GLU A 71 0.51 -17.51 1.75
C GLU A 71 0.33 -17.06 3.20
N THR A 72 -0.91 -16.90 3.69
CA THR A 72 -1.17 -16.27 4.99
C THR A 72 -1.89 -17.15 6.00
N GLY A 73 -2.48 -18.27 5.57
CA GLY A 73 -3.23 -19.16 6.46
C GLY A 73 -4.39 -18.46 7.18
N ASN A 74 -5.07 -17.51 6.52
CA ASN A 74 -6.16 -16.70 7.07
C ASN A 74 -5.74 -15.62 8.10
N LYS A 75 -4.67 -14.86 7.82
CA LYS A 75 -4.15 -13.76 8.69
C LYS A 75 -5.20 -12.74 9.17
N TRP A 76 -6.27 -12.54 8.41
CA TRP A 76 -7.33 -11.55 8.70
C TRP A 76 -8.49 -12.16 9.48
N ASN A 77 -8.38 -13.43 9.89
CA ASN A 77 -9.39 -14.17 10.66
C ASN A 77 -10.76 -14.08 10.02
N ILE A 78 -10.80 -14.31 8.71
CA ILE A 78 -12.03 -14.21 7.92
C ILE A 78 -12.93 -15.37 8.33
N PRO A 79 -14.13 -15.09 8.86
CA PRO A 79 -15.07 -16.14 9.17
C PRO A 79 -15.55 -16.75 7.85
N SER A 80 -15.38 -18.05 7.73
CA SER A 80 -15.90 -18.84 6.63
C SER A 80 -16.95 -19.78 7.19
N GLU A 81 -18.19 -19.72 6.72
CA GLU A 81 -19.13 -20.83 6.89
C GLU A 81 -18.63 -22.09 6.14
N GLU A 82 -17.65 -21.93 5.24
CA GLU A 82 -17.09 -22.95 4.33
C GLU A 82 -15.61 -23.32 4.61
N GLY A 83 -15.03 -22.88 5.73
CA GLY A 83 -13.65 -23.18 6.13
C GLY A 83 -12.55 -22.58 5.23
N MET A 84 -11.30 -22.92 5.54
CA MET A 84 -10.10 -22.66 4.71
C MET A 84 -10.12 -23.35 3.32
N LEU A 85 -11.27 -23.92 2.94
CA LEU A 85 -11.49 -24.82 1.81
C LEU A 85 -12.59 -24.30 0.87
N ALA A 86 -13.06 -23.07 1.07
CA ALA A 86 -14.02 -22.44 0.18
C ALA A 86 -13.43 -22.40 -1.24
N VAL A 87 -14.06 -23.13 -2.17
CA VAL A 87 -13.66 -23.21 -3.59
C VAL A 87 -13.72 -21.82 -4.24
N ASN A 88 -14.60 -20.96 -3.72
CA ASN A 88 -14.79 -19.60 -4.20
C ASN A 88 -14.47 -18.59 -3.09
N ALA A 89 -14.10 -17.38 -3.48
CA ALA A 89 -13.83 -16.29 -2.57
C ALA A 89 -15.08 -15.89 -1.75
N PRO A 90 -15.05 -16.00 -0.42
CA PRO A 90 -16.22 -15.72 0.40
C PRO A 90 -16.54 -14.21 0.40
N THR A 91 -17.83 -13.86 0.53
CA THR A 91 -18.27 -12.45 0.61
C THR A 91 -17.56 -11.70 1.75
N ALA A 92 -17.27 -12.38 2.87
CA ALA A 92 -16.51 -11.80 3.98
C ALA A 92 -15.10 -11.35 3.57
N PHE A 93 -14.42 -12.10 2.70
CA PHE A 93 -13.10 -11.72 2.17
C PHE A 93 -13.19 -10.50 1.25
N LYS A 94 -14.17 -10.47 0.33
CA LYS A 94 -14.41 -9.33 -0.55
C LYS A 94 -14.70 -8.04 0.24
N GLU A 95 -15.50 -8.15 1.29
CA GLU A 95 -15.80 -7.03 2.21
C GLU A 95 -14.58 -6.57 3.02
N ILE A 96 -13.71 -7.50 3.44
CA ILE A 96 -12.45 -7.12 4.10
C ILE A 96 -11.55 -6.38 3.12
N CYS A 97 -11.43 -6.84 1.88
CA CYS A 97 -10.70 -6.12 0.83
C CYS A 97 -11.25 -4.69 0.63
N ARG A 98 -12.57 -4.51 0.62
CA ARG A 98 -13.21 -3.19 0.58
C ARG A 98 -12.77 -2.31 1.74
N LYS A 99 -12.83 -2.83 2.97
CA LYS A 99 -12.44 -2.09 4.19
C LYS A 99 -10.96 -1.74 4.18
N LYS A 100 -10.10 -2.69 3.83
CA LYS A 100 -8.64 -2.54 3.72
C LYS A 100 -8.28 -1.45 2.71
N ALA A 101 -8.93 -1.43 1.55
CA ALA A 101 -8.69 -0.41 0.52
C ALA A 101 -9.10 1.01 0.94
N GLN A 102 -9.97 1.16 1.95
CA GLN A 102 -10.36 2.44 2.55
C GLN A 102 -9.44 2.88 3.70
N GLU A 103 -8.56 2.00 4.18
CA GLU A 103 -7.59 2.38 5.21
C GLU A 103 -6.64 3.46 4.67
N LYS A 104 -6.28 4.39 5.55
CA LYS A 104 -5.33 5.45 5.25
C LYS A 104 -3.94 5.05 5.73
N ILE A 105 -2.95 5.35 4.90
CA ILE A 105 -1.55 5.03 5.13
C ILE A 105 -0.66 6.22 4.77
N LYS A 106 0.59 6.18 5.24
CA LYS A 106 1.56 7.26 5.00
C LYS A 106 2.40 7.06 3.73
N SER A 107 2.52 5.83 3.25
CA SER A 107 3.39 5.49 2.11
C SER A 107 3.01 4.15 1.50
N THR A 108 3.30 3.97 0.20
CA THR A 108 3.16 2.69 -0.52
C THR A 108 4.07 1.58 0.02
N SER A 109 5.06 1.89 0.85
CA SER A 109 5.86 0.89 1.56
C SER A 109 5.12 0.25 2.74
N ASP A 110 3.94 0.74 3.11
CA ASP A 110 3.13 0.16 4.19
C ASP A 110 2.64 -1.24 3.80
N GLN A 111 2.77 -2.21 4.73
CA GLN A 111 2.34 -3.58 4.50
C GLN A 111 0.86 -3.67 4.13
N LYS A 112 0.02 -2.77 4.65
CA LYS A 112 -1.41 -2.73 4.31
C LYS A 112 -1.63 -2.43 2.82
N TYR A 113 -0.80 -1.55 2.23
CA TYR A 113 -0.84 -1.29 0.80
C TYR A 113 -0.44 -2.52 -0.01
N GLN A 114 0.65 -3.17 0.40
CA GLN A 114 1.17 -4.37 -0.25
C GLN A 114 0.16 -5.51 -0.20
N ASP A 115 -0.45 -5.74 0.97
CA ASP A 115 -1.49 -6.75 1.14
C ASP A 115 -2.70 -6.46 0.24
N VAL A 116 -3.16 -5.20 0.12
CA VAL A 116 -4.29 -4.84 -0.76
C VAL A 116 -3.94 -5.01 -2.23
N ILE A 117 -2.73 -4.64 -2.66
CA ILE A 117 -2.28 -4.93 -4.02
C ILE A 117 -2.30 -6.44 -4.27
N LYS A 118 -1.79 -7.23 -3.32
CA LYS A 118 -1.55 -8.65 -3.55
C LYS A 118 -2.82 -9.49 -3.50
N TYR A 119 -3.77 -9.14 -2.63
CA TYR A 119 -4.93 -9.98 -2.30
C TYR A 119 -6.28 -9.35 -2.66
N CYS A 120 -6.32 -8.09 -3.11
CA CYS A 120 -7.57 -7.38 -3.39
C CYS A 120 -7.56 -6.68 -4.76
N SER A 121 -6.53 -6.91 -5.57
CA SER A 121 -6.34 -6.23 -6.84
C SER A 121 -5.83 -7.18 -7.92
N LYS A 122 -6.01 -6.79 -9.18
CA LYS A 122 -5.44 -7.48 -10.34
C LYS A 122 -4.54 -6.54 -11.13
N PRO A 123 -3.54 -7.06 -11.86
CA PRO A 123 -2.78 -6.27 -12.81
C PRO A 123 -3.72 -5.61 -13.83
N LYS A 124 -3.45 -4.35 -14.17
CA LYS A 124 -4.14 -3.71 -15.30
C LYS A 124 -3.72 -4.41 -16.59
N GLN A 125 -4.69 -4.93 -17.34
CA GLN A 125 -4.44 -5.41 -18.69
C GLN A 125 -4.12 -4.18 -19.58
N PRO A 126 -3.02 -4.19 -20.35
CA PRO A 126 -2.78 -3.16 -21.34
C PRO A 126 -3.92 -3.20 -22.37
N LYS A 127 -4.51 -2.04 -22.64
CA LYS A 127 -5.51 -1.87 -23.71
C LYS A 127 -4.85 -1.93 -25.08
#